data_AF-A0A3M2RM19-F1
#
_entry.id   AF-A0A3M2RM19-F1
#
_cell.length_a   1.000
_cell.length_b   1.000
_cell.length_c   1.000
_cell.angle_alpha   90.00
_cell.angle_beta   90.00
_cell.angle_gamma   90.00
#
_symmetry.space_group_name_H-M   'P 1'
#
loop_
_entity.id
_entity.type
_entity.pdbx_description
1 polymer ?
#
loop_
_entity_poly.entity_id
_entity_poly.type
_entity_poly.pdbx_seq_one_letter_code
_entity_poly.pdbx_strand_id
1 'polypeptide(L)' 'MQVLAQEDTLVLIENGVFAAAIAQPEFPCQVFALAADIKARALERSCGDIKTIDYDRLVQLTANHEKIISW' A
#
# COMPACT_ATOMS: atom_id res chain seq x y z
N MET A 1 15.73 13.41 3.79
CA MET A 1 14.67 13.99 2.95
C MET A 1 13.50 13.04 3.04
N GLN A 2 12.38 13.48 3.63
CA GLN A 2 11.18 12.68 3.76
C GLN A 2 10.36 12.89 2.48
N VAL A 3 10.10 11.81 1.74
CA VAL A 3 9.43 11.87 0.42
C VAL A 3 7.92 11.72 0.54
N LEU A 4 7.42 11.18 1.66
CA LEU A 4 5.99 11.00 1.94
C LEU A 4 5.48 12.13 2.86
N ALA A 5 4.48 12.87 2.39
CA ALA A 5 3.69 13.84 3.13
C ALA A 5 2.37 13.21 3.63
N GLN A 6 1.66 13.88 4.52
CA GLN A 6 0.45 13.33 5.16
C GLN A 6 -0.71 13.16 4.17
N GLU A 7 -0.78 14.04 3.17
CA GLU A 7 -1.76 14.07 2.09
C GLU A 7 -1.52 13.00 1.00
N ASP A 8 -0.40 12.30 1.04
CA ASP A 8 -0.10 11.25 0.06
C ASP A 8 -0.90 9.97 0.30
N THR A 9 -0.93 9.13 -0.73
CA THR A 9 -1.37 7.73 -0.61
C THR A 9 -0.22 6.81 -0.99
N LEU A 10 0.10 5.87 -0.11
CA LEU A 10 1.06 4.80 -0.39
C LEU A 10 0.29 3.50 -0.70
N VAL A 11 0.59 2.89 -1.85
CA VAL A 11 0.09 1.54 -2.18
C VAL A 11 1.24 0.56 -2.21
N LEU A 12 1.16 -0.47 -1.38
CA LEU A 12 2.09 -1.58 -1.32
C LEU A 12 1.64 -2.68 -2.28
N ILE A 13 2.47 -2.97 -3.27
CA ILE A 13 2.25 -4.01 -4.29
C ILE A 13 3.46 -4.94 -4.32
N GLU A 14 3.30 -6.09 -4.96
CA GLU A 14 4.33 -7.11 -5.10
C GLU A 14 5.03 -7.41 -3.76
N ASN A 15 6.35 -7.33 -3.68
CA ASN A 15 7.09 -7.56 -2.44
C ASN A 15 6.97 -6.39 -1.44
N GLY A 16 6.47 -5.23 -1.85
CA GLY A 16 6.20 -4.11 -0.95
C GLY A 16 5.21 -4.46 0.15
N VAL A 17 4.32 -5.44 -0.07
CA VAL A 17 3.34 -5.89 0.93
C VAL A 17 3.96 -6.52 2.18
N PHE A 18 5.25 -6.91 2.15
CA PHE A 18 5.96 -7.33 3.36
C PHE A 18 6.11 -6.19 4.37
N ALA A 19 6.11 -4.93 3.93
CA ALA A 19 6.11 -3.78 4.83
C ALA A 19 4.83 -3.73 5.67
N ALA A 20 3.68 -4.14 5.10
CA ALA A 20 2.40 -4.18 5.81
C ALA A 20 2.31 -5.34 6.81
N ALA A 21 2.95 -6.47 6.51
CA ALA A 21 2.77 -7.70 7.26
C ALA A 21 3.86 -7.98 8.31
N ILE A 22 5.10 -7.55 8.05
CA ILE A 22 6.27 -7.94 8.84
C ILE A 22 6.90 -6.72 9.50
N ALA A 23 7.20 -5.67 8.72
CA ALA A 23 7.95 -4.53 9.23
C ALA A 23 7.06 -3.55 10.03
N GLN A 24 5.79 -3.40 9.64
CA GLN A 24 4.79 -2.50 10.25
C GLN A 24 5.36 -1.12 10.64
N PRO A 25 6.06 -0.41 9.74
CA PRO A 25 6.56 0.91 10.07
C PRO A 25 5.40 1.90 10.18
N GLU A 26 5.60 2.95 10.97
CA GLU A 26 4.69 4.09 10.96
C GLU A 26 4.85 4.87 9.66
N PHE A 27 3.76 4.99 8.91
CA PHE A 27 3.69 5.81 7.71
C PHE A 27 2.96 7.12 8.03
N PRO A 28 3.45 8.27 7.53
CA PRO A 28 2.81 9.56 7.79
C PRO A 28 1.49 9.74 7.03
N CYS A 29 1.16 8.83 6.13
CA CYS A 29 0.11 8.96 5.11
C CYS A 29 -0.82 7.74 5.08
N GLN A 30 -1.87 7.80 4.28
CA GLN A 30 -2.77 6.65 4.12
C GLN A 30 -2.08 5.53 3.33
N VAL A 31 -2.07 4.32 3.91
CA VAL A 31 -1.47 3.14 3.28
C VAL A 31 -2.52 2.12 2.89
N PHE A 32 -2.35 1.53 1.71
CA PHE A 32 -3.10 0.37 1.24
C PHE A 32 -2.14 -0.74 0.82
N ALA A 33 -2.61 -1.98 0.86
CA ALA A 33 -1.91 -3.13 0.28
C ALA A 33 -2.77 -3.81 -0.79
N LEU A 34 -2.17 -4.25 -1.89
CA LEU A 34 -2.93 -4.96 -2.92
C LEU A 34 -3.31 -6.36 -2.41
N ALA A 35 -4.62 -6.64 -2.37
CA ALA A 35 -5.17 -7.88 -1.84
C ALA A 35 -4.66 -9.12 -2.58
N ALA A 36 -4.48 -9.02 -3.91
CA ALA A 36 -3.93 -10.10 -4.72
C ALA A 36 -2.49 -10.48 -4.28
N ASP A 37 -1.66 -9.48 -3.94
CA ASP A 37 -0.28 -9.71 -3.51
C ASP A 37 -0.16 -10.20 -2.08
N ILE A 38 -1.03 -9.71 -1.19
CA ILE A 38 -1.18 -10.24 0.17
C ILE A 38 -1.52 -11.74 0.12
N LYS A 39 -2.48 -12.11 -0.73
CA LYS A 39 -2.88 -13.51 -0.93
C LYS A 39 -1.76 -14.33 -1.56
N ALA A 40 -1.09 -13.80 -2.59
CA ALA A 40 0.01 -14.50 -3.27
C ALA A 40 1.18 -14.84 -2.32
N ARG A 41 1.33 -14.10 -1.22
CA ARG A 41 2.38 -14.28 -0.20
C ARG A 41 1.87 -14.89 1.12
N ALA A 42 0.59 -15.27 1.19
CA ALA A 42 -0.06 -15.83 2.39
C ALA A 42 0.04 -14.94 3.64
N LEU A 43 -0.16 -13.62 3.47
CA LEU A 43 0.00 -12.60 4.53
C LEU A 43 -1.31 -12.10 5.12
N GLU A 44 -2.45 -12.73 4.82
CA GLU A 44 -3.79 -12.25 5.19
C GLU A 44 -3.97 -12.06 6.70
N ARG A 45 -3.27 -12.87 7.51
CA ARG A 45 -3.34 -12.82 8.98
C ARG A 45 -2.33 -11.86 9.62
N SER A 46 -1.41 -11.31 8.83
CA SER A 46 -0.27 -10.53 9.31
C SER A 46 -0.40 -9.04 9.01
N CYS A 47 -1.35 -8.65 8.14
CA CYS A 47 -1.44 -7.30 7.57
C CYS A 47 -1.96 -6.20 8.54
N GLY A 48 -2.18 -6.53 9.82
CA GLY A 48 -2.60 -5.58 10.86
C GLY A 48 -3.83 -4.76 10.46
N ASP A 49 -3.78 -3.45 10.71
CA ASP A 49 -4.86 -2.49 10.40
C ASP A 49 -4.77 -1.91 8.97
N ILE A 50 -3.78 -2.31 8.16
CA ILE A 50 -3.62 -1.80 6.80
C ILE A 50 -4.75 -2.33 5.92
N LYS A 51 -5.49 -1.41 5.30
CA LYS A 51 -6.61 -1.75 4.42
C LYS A 51 -6.08 -2.38 3.13
N THR A 52 -6.68 -3.49 2.74
CA THR A 52 -6.41 -4.11 1.43
C THR A 52 -7.34 -3.55 0.36
N ILE A 53 -6.83 -3.45 -0.87
CA ILE A 53 -7.58 -2.98 -2.04
C ILE A 53 -7.42 -3.95 -3.21
N ASP A 54 -8.33 -3.90 -4.18
CA ASP A 54 -8.22 -4.62 -5.44
C ASP A 54 -7.61 -3.73 -6.56
N TYR A 55 -7.50 -4.30 -7.75
CA TYR A 55 -6.98 -3.59 -8.93
C TYR A 55 -7.89 -2.44 -9.35
N ASP A 56 -9.22 -2.58 -9.24
CA ASP A 56 -10.15 -1.51 -9.62
C ASP A 56 -9.91 -0.27 -8.75
N ARG A 57 -9.73 -0.47 -7.44
CA ARG A 57 -9.40 0.62 -6.53
C ARG A 57 -7.99 1.18 -6.76
N LEU A 58 -7.00 0.36 -7.10
CA LEU A 58 -5.67 0.83 -7.51
C LEU A 58 -5.78 1.75 -8.74
N VAL A 59 -6.50 1.33 -9.78
CA VAL A 59 -6.72 2.14 -10.99
C VAL A 59 -7.39 3.47 -10.63
N GLN A 60 -8.43 3.46 -9.79
CA GLN A 60 -9.07 4.69 -9.31
C GLN A 60 -8.09 5.62 -8.59
N LEU A 61 -7.22 5.07 -7.72
CA LEU A 61 -6.22 5.87 -7.01
C LEU A 61 -5.24 6.53 -8.00
N THR A 62 -4.82 5.81 -9.04
CA THR A 62 -3.93 6.37 -10.08
C THR A 62 -4.62 7.43 -10.94
N ALA A 63 -5.93 7.35 -11.14
CA ALA A 63 -6.69 8.37 -11.87
C ALA A 63 -6.95 9.63 -11.03
N ASN A 64 -6.99 9.49 -9.70
CA ASN A 64 -7.31 10.59 -8.78
C ASN A 64 -6.09 11.37 -8.28
N HIS A 65 -4.88 10.81 -8.35
CA HIS A 65 -3.65 11.50 -7.99
C HIS A 65 -2.96 12.06 -9.23
N GLU A 66 -2.60 13.35 -9.19
CA GLU A 66 -1.93 14.01 -10.34
C GLU A 66 -0.53 13.47 -10.64
N LYS A 67 0.15 12.93 -9.62
CA LYS A 67 1.53 12.45 -9.71
C LYS A 67 1.65 11.09 -9.04
N ILE A 68 2.42 10.21 -9.68
CA ILE A 68 2.68 8.85 -9.20
C ILE A 68 4.20 8.66 -9.14
N ILE A 69 4.68 8.16 -8.02
CA ILE A 69 6.06 7.73 -7.84
C ILE A 69 6.03 6.21 -7.66
N SER A 70 6.71 5.47 -8.55
CA SER A 70 6.92 4.03 -8.43
C SER A 70 8.35 3.78 -8.00
N TRP A 71 8.52 2.99 -6.94
CA TRP A 71 9.82 2.61 -6.36
C TRP A 71 10.21 1.20 -6.78
#